data_AF-A0A511ZNC3-F1
#
_entry.id   AF-A0A511ZNC3-F1
#
_cell.length_a   1.000
_cell.length_b   1.000
_cell.length_c   1.000
_cell.angle_alpha   90.00
_cell.angle_beta   90.00
_cell.angle_gamma   90.00
#
_symmetry.space_group_name_H-M   'P 1'
#
loop_
_entity.id
_entity.type
_entity.pdbx_description
1 polymer ?
#
loop_
_entity_poly.entity_id
_entity_poly.type
_entity_poly.pdbx_seq_one_letter_code
_entity_poly.pdbx_strand_id
1 'polypeptide(L)'
;MKNKAPLIGYSLIFLGAAFIIADADAMFNMYYIHYVAIVVGVVVLLIYYLTTRSEKNLLCRIGFHKFEHIGWDDEVSFRLIYRCQRCGYVKRVIRSSGGGGM
;
A
#
# COMPACT_ATOMS: atom_id res chain seq x y z
N MET A 1 6.14 -16.33 -2.56
CA MET A 1 5.03 -16.85 -1.74
C MET A 1 3.93 -15.80 -1.74
N LYS A 2 2.67 -16.13 -2.10
CA LYS A 2 1.57 -15.15 -2.04
C LYS A 2 1.30 -14.82 -0.57
N ASN A 3 1.48 -13.56 -0.17
CA ASN A 3 1.19 -13.11 1.18
C ASN A 3 -0.33 -13.23 1.43
N LYS A 4 -0.72 -14.12 2.34
CA LYS A 4 -2.13 -14.36 2.71
C LYS A 4 -2.65 -13.39 3.80
N ALA A 5 -1.76 -12.60 4.41
CA ALA A 5 -2.08 -11.62 5.43
C ALA A 5 -3.22 -10.64 5.08
N PRO A 6 -3.29 -10.03 3.86
CA PRO A 6 -4.39 -9.14 3.52
C PRO A 6 -5.73 -9.89 3.45
N LEU A 7 -5.73 -11.12 2.93
CA LEU A 7 -6.94 -11.94 2.84
C LEU A 7 -7.49 -12.28 4.23
N ILE A 8 -6.59 -12.57 5.19
CA ILE A 8 -6.95 -12.80 6.60
C ILE A 8 -7.55 -11.53 7.20
N GLY A 9 -6.90 -10.38 7.03
CA GLY A 9 -7.38 -9.09 7.55
C GLY A 9 -8.77 -8.71 7.01
N TYR A 10 -8.99 -8.83 5.69
CA TYR A 10 -10.30 -8.57 5.09
C TYR A 10 -11.37 -9.55 5.55
N SER A 11 -11.03 -10.83 5.69
CA SER A 11 -11.99 -11.83 6.18
C SER A 11 -12.46 -11.55 7.61
N LEU A 12 -11.56 -11.10 8.50
CA LEU A 12 -11.89 -10.71 9.87
C LEU A 12 -12.84 -9.51 9.93
N ILE A 13 -12.56 -8.48 9.13
CA ILE A 13 -13.41 -7.27 9.05
C ILE A 13 -14.79 -7.64 8.49
N PHE A 14 -14.83 -8.44 7.42
CA PHE A 14 -16.08 -8.87 6.80
C PHE A 14 -16.93 -9.69 7.77
N LEU A 15 -16.32 -10.64 8.48
CA LEU A 15 -17.01 -11.51 9.41
C LEU A 15 -17.55 -10.74 10.62
N GLY A 16 -16.77 -9.79 11.15
CA GLY A 16 -17.24 -8.88 12.20
C GLY A 16 -18.39 -7.98 11.74
N ALA A 17 -18.32 -7.43 10.52
CA ALA A 17 -19.41 -6.61 9.96
C ALA A 17 -20.67 -7.44 9.68
N ALA A 18 -20.52 -8.66 9.17
CA ALA A 18 -21.64 -9.57 8.92
C ALA A 18 -22.38 -9.92 10.22
N PHE A 19 -21.64 -10.12 11.32
CA PHE A 19 -22.25 -10.37 12.62
C PHE A 19 -23.03 -9.18 13.18
N ILE A 20 -22.55 -7.94 12.95
CA ILE A 20 -23.30 -6.73 13.32
C ILE A 20 -24.61 -6.65 12.52
N ILE A 21 -24.57 -6.91 11.21
CA ILE A 21 -25.75 -6.85 10.34
C ILE A 21 -26.77 -7.93 10.70
N ALA A 22 -26.30 -9.12 11.08
CA ALA A 22 -27.14 -10.24 11.46
C ALA A 22 -27.73 -10.10 12.88
N ASP A 23 -27.46 -8.99 13.59
CA ASP A 23 -27.84 -8.77 14.99
C ASP A 23 -27.45 -9.96 15.89
N ALA A 24 -26.28 -10.53 15.63
CA ALA A 24 -25.81 -11.75 16.29
C ALA A 24 -25.52 -11.53 17.79
N ASP A 25 -25.28 -10.27 18.20
CA ASP A 25 -25.15 -9.88 19.60
C ASP A 25 -26.43 -10.19 20.39
N ALA A 26 -27.61 -9.92 19.81
CA ALA A 26 -28.90 -10.22 20.42
C ALA A 26 -29.20 -11.72 20.48
N MET A 27 -28.69 -12.51 19.52
CA MET A 27 -28.96 -13.95 19.43
C MET A 27 -27.98 -14.83 20.22
N PHE A 28 -26.72 -14.43 20.36
CA PHE A 28 -25.66 -15.28 20.91
C PHE A 28 -24.95 -14.70 22.15
N ASN A 29 -25.41 -13.54 22.66
CA ASN A 29 -24.82 -12.88 23.84
C ASN A 29 -23.29 -12.67 23.68
N MET A 30 -22.84 -12.45 22.45
CA MET A 30 -21.42 -12.34 22.08
C MET A 30 -20.88 -10.94 22.33
N TYR A 31 -21.04 -10.46 23.57
CA TYR A 31 -20.68 -9.12 23.99
C TYR A 31 -19.32 -8.66 23.42
N TYR A 32 -19.40 -7.72 22.48
CA TYR A 32 -18.28 -7.01 21.86
C TYR A 32 -17.30 -7.82 20.99
N ILE A 33 -17.50 -9.13 20.80
CA ILE A 33 -16.59 -9.98 20.00
C ILE A 33 -16.49 -9.47 18.55
N HIS A 34 -17.60 -8.97 18.00
CA HIS A 34 -17.64 -8.47 16.63
C HIS A 34 -16.78 -7.21 16.45
N TYR A 35 -16.76 -6.33 17.43
CA TYR A 35 -15.87 -5.16 17.45
C TYR A 35 -14.40 -5.58 17.56
N VAL A 36 -14.07 -6.54 18.43
CA VAL A 36 -12.69 -7.04 18.57
C VAL A 36 -12.19 -7.63 17.25
N ALA A 37 -13.02 -8.42 16.55
CA ALA A 37 -12.66 -9.00 15.26
C ALA A 37 -12.33 -7.92 14.21
N ILE A 38 -13.13 -6.85 14.14
CA ILE A 38 -12.90 -5.72 13.23
C ILE A 38 -11.60 -4.99 13.58
N VAL A 39 -11.39 -4.65 14.86
CA VAL A 39 -10.18 -3.94 15.31
C VAL A 39 -8.93 -4.76 14.98
N VAL A 40 -8.93 -6.06 15.29
CA VAL A 40 -7.80 -6.95 14.98
C VAL A 40 -7.56 -7.03 13.47
N GLY A 41 -8.63 -7.17 12.66
CA GLY A 41 -8.51 -7.17 11.21
C GLY A 41 -7.87 -5.89 10.66
N VAL A 42 -8.27 -4.72 11.17
CA VAL A 42 -7.70 -3.42 10.79
C VAL A 42 -6.23 -3.32 11.19
N VAL A 43 -5.86 -3.75 12.40
CA VAL A 43 -4.46 -3.73 12.88
C VAL A 43 -3.58 -4.63 12.01
N VAL A 44 -4.05 -5.84 11.67
CA VAL A 44 -3.32 -6.76 10.78
C VAL A 44 -3.08 -6.15 9.41
N LEU A 45 -4.10 -5.50 8.82
CA LEU A 45 -3.95 -4.80 7.55
C LEU A 45 -2.96 -3.64 7.67
N LEU A 46 -3.06 -2.81 8.71
CA LEU A 46 -2.14 -1.70 8.96
C LEU A 46 -0.69 -2.19 9.04
N ILE A 47 -0.41 -3.20 9.86
CA ILE A 47 0.93 -3.77 9.99
C ILE A 47 1.39 -4.31 8.63
N TYR A 48 0.54 -5.04 7.91
CA TYR A 48 0.87 -5.58 6.59
C TYR A 48 1.23 -4.47 5.60
N TYR A 49 0.43 -3.41 5.48
CA TYR A 49 0.69 -2.31 4.55
C TYR A 49 1.92 -1.48 4.93
N LEU A 50 2.15 -1.26 6.23
CA LEU A 50 3.32 -0.57 6.74
C LEU A 50 4.62 -1.36 6.48
N THR A 51 4.60 -2.66 6.75
CA THR A 51 5.77 -3.55 6.59
C THR A 51 6.07 -3.87 5.14
N THR A 52 5.04 -4.09 4.31
CA THR A 52 5.22 -4.45 2.90
C THR A 52 5.60 -3.23 2.05
N ARG A 53 5.53 -1.99 2.61
CA ARG A 53 5.76 -0.71 1.89
C ARG A 53 5.08 -0.64 0.51
N SER A 54 4.00 -1.40 0.35
CA SER A 54 3.31 -1.60 -0.94
C SER A 54 2.38 -0.43 -1.29
N GLU A 55 2.03 0.38 -0.29
CA GLU A 55 1.33 1.63 -0.49
C GLU A 55 2.34 2.62 -1.10
N LYS A 56 2.18 2.89 -2.39
CA LYS A 56 2.85 3.98 -3.10
C LYS A 56 2.47 5.27 -2.39
N ASN A 57 3.24 5.66 -1.38
CA ASN A 57 2.97 6.82 -0.55
C ASN A 57 2.65 7.99 -1.49
N LEU A 58 1.50 8.65 -1.31
CA LEU A 58 1.04 9.72 -2.21
C LEU A 58 2.15 10.75 -2.42
N LEU A 59 2.89 11.07 -1.35
CA LEU A 59 4.10 11.91 -1.33
C LEU A 59 5.18 11.47 -2.31
N CYS A 60 5.39 10.16 -2.47
CA CYS A 60 6.31 9.60 -3.45
C CYS A 60 5.80 9.77 -4.88
N ARG A 61 4.48 9.76 -5.10
CA ARG A 61 3.86 9.95 -6.42
C ARG A 61 3.91 11.40 -6.89
N ILE A 62 3.72 12.34 -5.96
CA ILE A 62 3.79 13.79 -6.21
C ILE A 62 5.23 14.35 -6.22
N GLY A 63 6.25 13.54 -5.94
CA GLY A 63 7.66 13.94 -6.06
C GLY A 63 8.30 14.56 -4.81
N PHE A 64 7.64 14.48 -3.64
CA PHE A 64 8.13 15.08 -2.39
C PHE A 64 9.21 14.27 -1.67
N HIS A 65 9.53 13.06 -2.15
CA HIS A 65 10.64 12.28 -1.64
C HIS A 65 11.92 12.56 -2.44
N LYS A 66 13.08 12.36 -1.80
CA LYS A 66 14.35 12.35 -2.51
C LYS A 66 14.42 11.14 -3.45
N PHE A 67 14.70 11.43 -4.71
CA PHE A 67 14.94 10.45 -5.76
C PHE A 67 16.40 10.45 -6.13
N GLU A 68 16.96 9.26 -6.28
CA GLU A 68 18.32 9.04 -6.75
C GLU A 68 18.27 8.49 -8.16
N HIS A 69 19.13 9.01 -9.04
CA HIS A 69 19.28 8.50 -10.38
C HIS A 69 20.03 7.17 -10.33
N ILE A 70 19.37 6.08 -10.71
CA ILE A 70 19.95 4.73 -10.66
C ILE A 70 20.45 4.24 -12.01
N GLY A 71 20.13 4.92 -13.10
CA GLY A 71 20.63 4.57 -14.43
C GLY A 71 19.69 4.95 -15.56
N TRP A 72 20.06 4.49 -16.75
CA TRP A 72 19.30 4.67 -17.97
C TRP A 72 18.47 3.41 -18.25
N ASP A 73 17.36 3.56 -18.97
CA ASP A 73 16.58 2.42 -19.44
C ASP A 73 17.30 1.78 -20.62
N ASP A 74 17.63 0.49 -20.52
CA ASP A 74 18.41 -0.26 -21.52
C ASP A 74 17.68 -0.31 -22.88
N GLU A 75 16.35 -0.16 -22.88
CA GLU A 75 15.54 -0.14 -24.10
C GLU A 75 15.43 1.25 -24.74
N VAL A 76 15.60 2.33 -23.97
CA VAL A 76 15.35 3.71 -24.42
C VAL A 76 16.39 4.66 -23.84
N SER A 77 17.39 5.01 -24.65
CA SER A 77 18.57 5.80 -24.26
C SER A 77 18.27 7.20 -23.69
N PHE A 78 17.10 7.78 -23.96
CA PHE A 78 16.69 9.09 -23.46
C PHE A 78 15.77 9.03 -22.23
N ARG A 79 15.59 7.83 -21.66
CA ARG A 79 14.75 7.59 -20.50
C ARG A 79 15.62 7.34 -19.27
N LEU A 80 15.44 8.19 -18.26
CA LEU A 80 16.14 8.12 -16.98
C LEU A 80 15.32 7.32 -15.98
N ILE A 81 16.00 6.50 -15.19
CA ILE A 81 15.42 5.72 -14.11
C ILE A 81 15.80 6.35 -12.77
N TYR A 82 14.79 6.79 -12.03
CA TYR A 82 14.93 7.33 -10.68
C TYR A 82 14.34 6.39 -9.65
N ARG A 83 15.04 6.14 -8.54
CA ARG A 83 14.56 5.35 -7.40
C ARG A 83 14.40 6.24 -6.18
N CYS A 84 13.24 6.16 -5.54
CA CYS A 84 13.02 6.81 -4.24
C CYS A 84 13.84 6.09 -3.16
N GLN A 85 14.67 6.84 -2.42
CA GLN A 85 15.50 6.27 -1.35
C GLN A 85 14.68 5.73 -0.15
N ARG A 86 13.46 6.25 0.06
CA ARG A 86 12.60 5.84 1.18
C ARG A 86 11.68 4.67 0.84
N CYS A 87 11.00 4.76 -0.31
CA CYS A 87 9.95 3.81 -0.69
C CYS A 87 10.40 2.79 -1.74
N GLY A 88 11.58 2.96 -2.34
CA GLY A 88 12.04 2.10 -3.44
C GLY A 88 11.28 2.29 -4.75
N TYR A 89 10.32 3.22 -4.80
CA TYR A 89 9.53 3.50 -6.00
C TYR A 89 10.43 3.91 -7.16
N VAL A 90 10.29 3.20 -8.28
CA VAL A 90 11.02 3.48 -9.51
C VAL A 90 10.13 4.30 -10.44
N LYS A 91 10.58 5.50 -10.79
CA LYS A 91 9.96 6.37 -11.78
C LYS A 91 10.85 6.43 -13.01
N ARG A 92 10.24 6.20 -14.17
CA ARG A 92 10.88 6.40 -15.47
C ARG A 92 10.45 7.75 -16.01
N VAL A 93 11.43 8.59 -16.33
CA VAL A 93 11.18 9.96 -16.82
C VAL A 93 11.91 10.11 -18.16
N ILE A 94 11.18 10.60 -19.16
CA ILE A 94 11.75 10.94 -20.46
C ILE A 94 12.28 12.38 -20.36
N ARG A 95 13.53 12.62 -20.78
CA ARG A 95 13.98 14.00 -21.00
C ARG A 95 13.19 14.55 -22.20
N SER A 96 12.38 15.58 -21.96
CA SER A 96 11.89 16.42 -23.05
C SER A 96 13.11 17.06 -23.71
N SER A 97 13.38 16.76 -24.98
CA SER A 97 14.34 17.53 -25.77
C SER A 97 13.73 18.91 -26.08
N GLY A 98 13.72 19.78 -25.08
CA GLY A 98 13.12 21.10 -25.19
C GLY A 98 13.49 21.99 -24.02
N GLY A 99 14.67 22.62 -24.11
CA GLY A 99 15.01 23.80 -23.32
C GLY A 99 16.34 23.73 -22.57
N GLY A 100 17.39 24.31 -23.17
CA GLY A 100 18.63 24.68 -22.49
C GLY A 100 19.87 24.08 -23.12
N GLY A 101 20.30 24.64 -24.25
CA GLY A 101 21.66 24.41 -24.73
C GLY A 101 22.67 24.97 -23.74
N MET A 102 23.69 24.16 -23.46
CA MET A 102 25.11 24.46 -23.27
C MET A 102 25.82 23.16 -22.93
#